data_AF-A0A2N6LNE3-F1
#
_entry.id   AF-A0A2N6LNE3-F1
#
_cell.length_a   1.000
_cell.length_b   1.000
_cell.length_c   1.000
_cell.angle_alpha   90.00
_cell.angle_beta   90.00
_cell.angle_gamma   90.00
#
_symmetry.space_group_name_H-M   'P 1'
#
loop_
_entity.id
_entity.type
_entity.pdbx_description
1 polymer ?
#
loop_
_entity_poly.entity_id
_entity_poly.type
_entity_poly.pdbx_seq_one_letter_code
_entity_poly.pdbx_strand_id
1 'polypeptide(L)'
;MQIDFHHGVTYVVARLAGFEHKAASIIAYCAQYVDDATNAGIIRFDNGALFSRISSAHKMLDYRNFQELANHRVWIPFHFLPGNGGKKVGEYLTSSFIDKLICRPNSYVAQDMVSECIRRRDSTYALHRLGITMHVYADTWAHQGFAGVNHRVNEAKKLVDEYGNPDRSLMDRLKNYCVSEALPLGHGAVLSHPDKPYLRWGYTNGRGEKITRDNPKDFLEAAECMCKAMQRYIIGNPDADVPGLPKSDQDTIASMLQNITDKKGSVRHQKWLQAIAEGKFSFGKEYVTYIPKGKNSWKYLALGTEEYVDRDNEIFSYHTTFLASDWKLFHDALKAHHFYIIHELLPRYDICVA
;
A
#
# COMPACT_ATOMS: atom_id res chain seq x y z
N MET A 1 -1.22 -4.92 1.74
CA MET A 1 -2.40 -5.27 2.61
C MET A 1 -3.68 -5.36 1.76
N GLN A 2 -4.87 -5.59 2.33
CA GLN A 2 -6.15 -5.56 1.56
C GLN A 2 -6.98 -4.30 1.85
N ILE A 3 -8.02 -4.08 1.05
CA ILE A 3 -8.89 -2.88 1.07
C ILE A 3 -9.51 -2.54 2.43
N ASP A 4 -9.77 -3.53 3.28
CA ASP A 4 -10.23 -3.28 4.64
C ASP A 4 -9.20 -2.49 5.46
N PHE A 5 -7.91 -2.69 5.22
CA PHE A 5 -6.86 -1.90 5.84
C PHE A 5 -6.49 -0.64 5.03
N HIS A 6 -6.13 -0.79 3.76
CA HIS A 6 -5.66 0.32 2.93
C HIS A 6 -6.70 1.43 2.75
N HIS A 7 -8.00 1.10 2.81
CA HIS A 7 -9.06 2.11 2.85
C HIS A 7 -9.66 2.28 4.25
N GLY A 8 -10.22 1.21 4.82
CA GLY A 8 -11.03 1.27 6.04
C GLY A 8 -10.24 1.76 7.25
N VAL A 9 -9.16 1.04 7.60
CA VAL A 9 -8.29 1.42 8.72
C VAL A 9 -7.59 2.75 8.46
N THR A 10 -7.12 3.00 7.24
CA THR A 10 -6.46 4.27 6.89
C THR A 10 -7.38 5.48 7.11
N TYR A 11 -8.67 5.37 6.76
CA TYR A 11 -9.64 6.42 7.05
C TYR A 11 -9.80 6.66 8.56
N VAL A 12 -9.97 5.59 9.33
CA VAL A 12 -10.08 5.65 10.80
C VAL A 12 -8.86 6.32 11.40
N VAL A 13 -7.66 5.87 11.02
CA VAL A 13 -6.39 6.42 11.50
C VAL A 13 -6.24 7.91 11.13
N ALA A 14 -6.61 8.31 9.92
CA ALA A 14 -6.57 9.72 9.51
C ALA A 14 -7.50 10.60 10.36
N ARG A 15 -8.72 10.12 10.66
CA ARG A 15 -9.64 10.83 11.56
C ARG A 15 -9.10 10.95 12.97
N LEU A 16 -8.53 9.87 13.51
CA LEU A 16 -7.94 9.86 14.86
C LEU A 16 -6.66 10.70 14.95
N ALA A 17 -5.93 10.86 13.84
CA ALA A 17 -4.79 11.76 13.76
C ALA A 17 -5.20 13.25 13.76
N GLY A 18 -6.47 13.56 13.49
CA GLY A 18 -7.02 14.92 13.52
C GLY A 18 -7.41 15.49 12.16
N PHE A 19 -7.41 14.69 11.09
CA PHE A 19 -7.93 15.14 9.79
C PHE A 19 -9.46 15.21 9.81
N GLU A 20 -10.01 16.24 9.17
CA GLU A 20 -11.45 16.32 8.89
C GLU A 20 -11.88 15.26 7.87
N HIS A 21 -13.19 14.98 7.83
CA HIS A 21 -13.80 13.98 6.94
C HIS A 21 -13.26 14.03 5.50
N LYS A 22 -13.30 15.20 4.87
CA LYS A 22 -12.90 15.34 3.46
C LYS A 22 -11.44 14.95 3.23
N ALA A 23 -10.53 15.42 4.09
CA ALA A 23 -9.11 15.12 3.97
C ALA A 23 -8.83 13.63 4.26
N ALA A 24 -9.45 13.07 5.30
CA ALA A 24 -9.35 11.64 5.62
C ALA A 24 -9.85 10.76 4.47
N SER A 25 -10.95 11.13 3.82
CA SER A 25 -11.48 10.44 2.63
C SER A 25 -10.51 10.47 1.45
N ILE A 26 -9.86 11.61 1.17
CA ILE A 26 -8.84 11.71 0.10
C ILE A 26 -7.65 10.80 0.40
N ILE A 27 -7.12 10.86 1.63
CA ILE A 27 -5.98 10.05 2.07
C ILE A 27 -6.30 8.56 1.93
N ALA A 28 -7.44 8.11 2.46
CA ALA A 28 -7.87 6.71 2.42
C ALA A 28 -8.17 6.22 0.99
N TYR A 29 -8.80 7.06 0.16
CA TYR A 29 -9.03 6.74 -1.24
C TYR A 29 -7.70 6.55 -1.96
N CYS A 30 -6.75 7.48 -1.81
CA CYS A 30 -5.43 7.38 -2.44
C CYS A 30 -4.66 6.14 -1.98
N ALA A 31 -4.70 5.84 -0.68
CA ALA A 31 -4.04 4.66 -0.12
C ALA A 31 -4.56 3.35 -0.74
N GLN A 32 -5.87 3.22 -0.98
CA GLN A 32 -6.40 2.07 -1.71
C GLN A 32 -6.15 2.15 -3.22
N TYR A 33 -6.20 3.34 -3.81
CA TYR A 33 -6.09 3.50 -5.25
C TYR A 33 -4.71 3.13 -5.79
N VAL A 34 -3.67 3.09 -4.95
CA VAL A 34 -2.35 2.50 -5.30
C VAL A 34 -2.50 1.07 -5.83
N ASP A 35 -3.33 0.23 -5.19
CA ASP A 35 -3.58 -1.16 -5.62
C ASP A 35 -4.45 -1.25 -6.90
N ASP A 36 -5.27 -0.23 -7.16
CA ASP A 36 -6.25 -0.25 -8.26
C ASP A 36 -5.76 0.46 -9.53
N ALA A 37 -4.70 1.28 -9.41
CA ALA A 37 -4.10 2.06 -10.50
C ALA A 37 -3.22 1.21 -11.43
N THR A 38 -3.92 0.44 -12.28
CA THR A 38 -3.38 -0.55 -13.23
C THR A 38 -3.21 -0.04 -14.67
N ASN A 39 -3.54 1.23 -14.94
CA ASN A 39 -3.46 1.83 -16.27
C ASN A 39 -2.40 2.92 -16.30
N ALA A 40 -1.45 2.83 -17.25
CA ALA A 40 -0.45 3.85 -17.53
C ALA A 40 -0.67 4.46 -18.93
N GLY A 41 0.07 5.52 -19.26
CA GLY A 41 0.09 6.08 -20.62
C GLY A 41 -0.38 7.53 -20.70
N ILE A 42 -0.67 7.98 -21.92
CA ILE A 42 -1.03 9.37 -22.22
C ILE A 42 -2.55 9.49 -22.36
N ILE A 43 -3.15 10.45 -21.67
CA ILE A 43 -4.49 10.96 -21.91
C ILE A 43 -4.39 12.11 -22.90
N ARG A 44 -5.24 12.08 -23.93
CA ARG A 44 -5.34 13.12 -24.96
C ARG A 44 -6.67 13.84 -24.81
N PHE A 45 -6.64 15.16 -24.88
CA PHE A 45 -7.84 15.99 -24.84
C PHE A 45 -8.16 16.62 -26.19
N ASP A 46 -9.43 16.92 -26.42
CA ASP A 46 -9.95 17.57 -27.65
C ASP A 46 -9.40 18.98 -27.90
N ASN A 47 -8.91 19.66 -26.86
CA ASN A 47 -8.21 20.95 -26.96
C ASN A 47 -6.70 20.84 -27.23
N GLY A 48 -6.18 19.62 -27.44
CA GLY A 48 -4.75 19.36 -27.67
C GLY A 48 -3.90 19.22 -26.39
N ALA A 49 -4.47 19.38 -25.19
CA ALA A 49 -3.76 19.11 -23.95
C ALA A 49 -3.46 17.61 -23.80
N LEU A 50 -2.36 17.30 -23.12
CA LEU A 50 -1.90 15.95 -22.85
C LEU A 50 -1.64 15.76 -21.35
N PHE A 51 -1.98 14.58 -20.83
CA PHE A 51 -1.64 14.21 -19.46
C PHE A 51 -1.06 12.79 -19.42
N SER A 52 0.20 12.66 -19.01
CA SER A 52 0.83 11.35 -18.81
C SER A 52 0.54 10.84 -17.40
N ARG A 53 0.32 9.54 -17.25
CA ARG A 53 0.18 8.85 -15.95
C ARG A 53 0.98 7.56 -15.91
N ILE A 54 1.28 7.08 -14.71
CA ILE A 54 1.94 5.79 -14.47
C ILE A 54 0.98 4.84 -13.74
N SER A 55 1.27 3.54 -13.78
CA SER A 55 0.61 2.54 -12.96
C SER A 55 1.42 2.29 -11.69
N SER A 56 0.72 2.00 -10.59
CA SER A 56 1.31 1.50 -9.35
C SER A 56 0.91 0.06 -9.02
N ALA A 57 0.10 -0.58 -9.88
CA ALA A 57 -0.24 -1.99 -9.77
C ALA A 57 -0.25 -2.66 -11.15
N HIS A 58 -0.12 -3.99 -11.18
CA HIS A 58 -0.21 -4.80 -12.40
C HIS A 58 -1.56 -5.51 -12.53
N LYS A 59 -2.03 -5.73 -13.76
CA LYS A 59 -3.18 -6.62 -14.00
C LYS A 59 -2.79 -8.08 -13.75
N MET A 60 -3.68 -8.88 -13.14
CA MET A 60 -3.48 -10.33 -12.94
C MET A 60 -3.14 -11.12 -14.22
N LEU A 61 -3.43 -10.57 -15.41
CA LEU A 61 -3.14 -11.22 -16.70
C LEU A 61 -1.75 -10.86 -17.27
N ASP A 62 -1.09 -9.82 -16.77
CA ASP A 62 0.22 -9.34 -17.29
C ASP A 62 1.43 -10.09 -16.72
N TYR A 63 1.23 -10.91 -15.68
CA TYR A 63 2.31 -11.65 -15.02
C TYR A 63 3.01 -12.68 -15.93
N ARG A 64 2.45 -12.99 -17.10
CA ARG A 64 3.04 -13.94 -18.06
C ARG A 64 4.02 -13.30 -19.05
N ASN A 65 4.04 -11.97 -19.22
CA ASN A 65 4.75 -11.32 -20.33
C ASN A 65 5.62 -10.10 -19.96
N PHE A 66 5.70 -9.68 -18.69
CA PHE A 66 6.50 -8.51 -18.33
C PHE A 66 7.89 -8.89 -17.80
N GLN A 67 8.92 -8.41 -18.52
CA GLN A 67 10.34 -8.47 -18.15
C GLN A 67 10.54 -8.04 -16.68
N GLU A 68 11.44 -8.73 -15.95
CA GLU A 68 11.74 -8.46 -14.52
C GLU A 68 11.95 -6.97 -14.21
N LEU A 69 12.53 -6.21 -15.14
CA LEU A 69 12.79 -4.77 -15.00
C LEU A 69 11.52 -3.91 -14.89
N ALA A 70 10.44 -4.27 -15.61
CA ALA A 70 9.19 -3.54 -15.59
C ALA A 70 8.42 -3.75 -14.28
N ASN A 71 8.62 -4.92 -13.64
CA ASN A 71 7.93 -5.27 -12.41
C ASN A 71 8.55 -4.59 -11.17
N HIS A 72 9.88 -4.44 -11.12
CA HIS A 72 10.55 -3.75 -9.99
C HIS A 72 10.17 -2.27 -9.90
N ARG A 73 9.90 -1.61 -11.04
CA ARG A 73 9.46 -0.20 -11.12
C ARG A 73 8.09 0.07 -10.51
N VAL A 74 7.30 -0.98 -10.31
CA VAL A 74 6.00 -0.89 -9.63
C VAL A 74 6.14 -1.43 -8.21
N TRP A 75 6.73 -2.61 -8.04
CA TRP A 75 6.79 -3.26 -6.73
C TRP A 75 7.60 -2.50 -5.70
N ILE A 76 8.84 -2.11 -6.02
CA ILE A 76 9.75 -1.51 -5.04
C ILE A 76 9.24 -0.15 -4.53
N PRO A 77 8.82 0.80 -5.38
CA PRO A 77 8.39 2.11 -4.89
C PRO A 77 7.02 2.12 -4.20
N PHE A 78 6.17 1.10 -4.43
CA PHE A 78 4.79 1.11 -3.94
C PHE A 78 4.43 0.00 -2.95
N HIS A 79 5.00 -1.19 -3.05
CA HIS A 79 4.56 -2.36 -2.24
C HIS A 79 5.69 -3.04 -1.45
N PHE A 80 6.93 -2.97 -1.94
CA PHE A 80 8.08 -3.66 -1.35
C PHE A 80 9.22 -2.68 -1.07
N LEU A 81 8.95 -1.68 -0.23
CA LEU A 81 9.94 -0.67 0.14
C LEU A 81 11.15 -1.34 0.85
N PRO A 82 12.37 -1.19 0.32
CA PRO A 82 13.58 -1.77 0.89
C PRO A 82 13.79 -1.39 2.36
N GLY A 83 14.14 -2.36 3.20
CA GLY A 83 14.37 -2.13 4.63
C GLY A 83 15.80 -1.72 4.97
N ASN A 84 16.74 -1.77 4.02
CA ASN A 84 18.18 -1.62 4.22
C ASN A 84 18.69 -2.42 5.43
N GLY A 85 18.21 -3.66 5.60
CA GLY A 85 18.55 -4.50 6.77
C GLY A 85 18.34 -3.85 8.16
N GLY A 86 17.49 -2.82 8.26
CA GLY A 86 17.28 -2.07 9.50
C GLY A 86 18.41 -1.09 9.86
N LYS A 87 19.26 -0.69 8.91
CA LYS A 87 20.40 0.20 9.12
C LYS A 87 20.15 1.60 8.58
N LYS A 88 20.77 2.60 9.22
CA LYS A 88 20.72 4.00 8.78
C LYS A 88 21.59 4.24 7.55
N VAL A 89 21.43 5.40 6.92
CA VAL A 89 22.36 5.90 5.91
C VAL A 89 23.79 5.88 6.45
N GLY A 90 24.74 5.36 5.66
CA GLY A 90 26.15 5.28 5.99
C GLY A 90 26.55 4.16 6.96
N GLU A 91 25.61 3.43 7.55
CA GLU A 91 25.92 2.25 8.36
C GLU A 91 26.22 1.04 7.44
N TYR A 92 27.37 0.40 7.67
CA TYR A 92 27.80 -0.74 6.87
C TYR A 92 26.92 -1.97 7.12
N LEU A 93 26.43 -2.57 6.03
CA LEU A 93 25.88 -3.91 6.03
C LEU A 93 26.94 -4.89 5.54
N THR A 94 27.24 -5.88 6.38
CA THR A 94 28.12 -7.01 6.02
C THR A 94 27.43 -8.02 5.08
N SER A 95 26.15 -7.81 4.79
CA SER A 95 25.32 -8.74 4.04
C SER A 95 25.16 -8.33 2.56
N SER A 96 24.50 -9.18 1.78
CA SER A 96 24.41 -9.04 0.33
C SER A 96 23.44 -7.95 -0.11
N PHE A 97 23.51 -7.50 -1.38
CA PHE A 97 22.59 -6.48 -1.92
C PHE A 97 21.11 -6.84 -1.70
N ILE A 98 20.75 -8.11 -1.85
CA ILE A 98 19.37 -8.57 -1.61
C ILE A 98 18.92 -8.34 -0.16
N ASP A 99 19.81 -8.40 0.83
CA ASP A 99 19.46 -8.10 2.23
C ASP A 99 19.04 -6.65 2.45
N LYS A 100 19.54 -5.73 1.61
CA LYS A 100 19.08 -4.33 1.62
C LYS A 100 17.64 -4.20 1.09
N LEU A 101 17.27 -5.03 0.12
CA LEU A 101 15.94 -5.02 -0.53
C LEU A 101 14.83 -5.69 0.29
N ILE A 102 15.17 -6.50 1.29
CA ILE A 102 14.17 -7.13 2.16
C ILE A 102 13.43 -6.05 2.94
N CYS A 103 12.11 -6.03 2.83
CA CYS A 103 11.23 -5.13 3.55
C CYS A 103 11.37 -5.36 5.06
N ARG A 104 11.41 -4.27 5.81
CA ARG A 104 11.42 -4.27 7.27
C ARG A 104 10.37 -3.29 7.78
N PRO A 105 9.54 -3.68 8.76
CA PRO A 105 8.55 -2.77 9.33
C PRO A 105 9.22 -1.50 9.86
N ASN A 106 8.64 -0.34 9.58
CA ASN A 106 9.13 0.95 10.08
C ASN A 106 10.65 1.16 9.92
N SER A 107 11.23 0.70 8.80
CA SER A 107 12.67 0.83 8.53
C SER A 107 13.11 2.30 8.47
N TYR A 108 14.41 2.57 8.58
CA TYR A 108 14.93 3.93 8.39
C TYR A 108 14.60 4.49 7.01
N VAL A 109 14.59 3.64 5.97
CA VAL A 109 14.13 4.01 4.62
C VAL A 109 12.67 4.47 4.66
N ALA A 110 11.81 3.73 5.36
CA ALA A 110 10.39 4.08 5.51
C ALA A 110 10.18 5.37 6.31
N GLN A 111 10.95 5.59 7.38
CA GLN A 111 10.92 6.81 8.18
C GLN A 111 11.39 8.03 7.37
N ASP A 112 12.44 7.89 6.55
CA ASP A 112 12.91 8.94 5.66
C ASP A 112 11.91 9.26 4.53
N MET A 113 11.20 8.25 4.02
CA MET A 113 10.08 8.43 3.09
C MET A 113 8.96 9.26 3.71
N VAL A 114 8.51 8.89 4.92
CA VAL A 114 7.48 9.64 5.66
C VAL A 114 7.95 11.06 5.95
N SER A 115 9.21 11.22 6.38
CA SER A 115 9.78 12.52 6.70
C SER A 115 9.82 13.45 5.50
N GLU A 116 10.13 12.95 4.31
CA GLU A 116 10.07 13.75 3.08
C GLU A 116 8.65 14.16 2.72
N CYS A 117 7.69 13.24 2.81
CA CYS A 117 6.28 13.55 2.59
C CYS A 117 5.79 14.69 3.51
N ILE A 118 6.17 14.66 4.79
CA ILE A 118 5.84 15.72 5.76
C ILE A 118 6.47 17.06 5.35
N ARG A 119 7.74 17.07 4.92
CA ARG A 119 8.42 18.28 4.45
C ARG A 119 7.85 18.85 3.16
N ARG A 120 7.10 18.06 2.37
CA ARG A 120 6.43 18.48 1.12
C ARG A 120 4.92 18.71 1.27
N ARG A 121 4.43 18.88 2.50
CA ARG A 121 2.99 19.06 2.82
C ARG A 121 2.30 20.25 2.15
N ASP A 122 3.07 21.19 1.57
CA ASP A 122 2.54 22.39 0.91
C ASP A 122 2.34 22.22 -0.61
N SER A 123 2.60 21.02 -1.15
CA SER A 123 2.36 20.72 -2.58
C SER A 123 0.86 20.68 -2.93
N THR A 124 0.50 20.92 -4.19
CA THR A 124 -0.91 20.91 -4.63
C THR A 124 -1.60 19.56 -4.50
N TYR A 125 -0.81 18.47 -4.45
CA TYR A 125 -1.27 17.09 -4.33
C TYR A 125 -0.92 16.48 -2.97
N ALA A 126 -0.67 17.31 -1.94
CA ALA A 126 -0.03 16.86 -0.71
C ALA A 126 -0.83 15.78 0.04
N LEU A 127 -2.17 15.89 0.10
CA LEU A 127 -3.03 14.85 0.69
C LEU A 127 -2.98 13.54 -0.11
N HIS A 128 -2.92 13.63 -1.44
CA HIS A 128 -2.81 12.45 -2.31
C HIS A 128 -1.46 11.75 -2.11
N ARG A 129 -0.37 12.53 -2.00
CA ARG A 129 0.96 12.00 -1.70
C ARG A 129 1.03 11.40 -0.30
N LEU A 130 0.36 11.99 0.68
CA LEU A 130 0.23 11.41 2.02
C LEU A 130 -0.49 10.06 1.98
N GLY A 131 -1.61 9.95 1.26
CA GLY A 131 -2.32 8.67 1.09
C GLY A 131 -1.45 7.59 0.45
N ILE A 132 -0.74 7.91 -0.64
CA ILE A 132 0.23 7.00 -1.27
C ILE A 132 1.32 6.60 -0.28
N THR A 133 1.91 7.56 0.44
CA THR A 133 2.96 7.31 1.44
C THR A 133 2.47 6.37 2.54
N MET A 134 1.23 6.53 3.01
CA MET A 134 0.63 5.71 4.05
C MET A 134 0.33 4.28 3.59
N HIS A 135 -0.03 4.09 2.31
CA HIS A 135 -0.08 2.76 1.70
C HIS A 135 1.28 2.06 1.77
N VAL A 136 2.32 2.68 1.21
CA VAL A 136 3.67 2.09 1.17
C VAL A 136 4.21 1.86 2.58
N TYR A 137 3.94 2.78 3.51
CA TYR A 137 4.37 2.67 4.89
C TYR A 137 3.74 1.46 5.58
N ALA A 138 2.42 1.29 5.47
CA ALA A 138 1.71 0.13 6.02
C ALA A 138 2.24 -1.19 5.44
N ASP A 139 2.52 -1.21 4.13
CA ASP A 139 3.03 -2.39 3.42
C ASP A 139 4.40 -2.87 3.91
N THR A 140 5.17 -2.02 4.60
CA THR A 140 6.41 -2.48 5.27
C THR A 140 6.15 -3.54 6.36
N TRP A 141 4.97 -3.54 6.99
CA TRP A 141 4.56 -4.59 7.92
C TRP A 141 4.01 -5.82 7.21
N ALA A 142 3.21 -5.66 6.16
CA ALA A 142 2.64 -6.78 5.41
C ALA A 142 3.76 -7.61 4.78
N HIS A 143 4.64 -6.95 4.02
CA HIS A 143 5.66 -7.59 3.20
C HIS A 143 7.00 -7.81 3.91
N GLN A 144 7.08 -7.64 5.24
CA GLN A 144 8.32 -7.88 5.99
C GLN A 144 8.90 -9.28 5.70
N GLY A 145 10.22 -9.33 5.46
CA GLY A 145 10.91 -10.57 5.10
C GLY A 145 10.88 -10.92 3.62
N PHE A 146 10.13 -10.17 2.79
CA PHE A 146 10.11 -10.30 1.33
C PHE A 146 10.79 -9.09 0.66
N ALA A 147 11.19 -9.24 -0.60
CA ALA A 147 11.79 -8.21 -1.45
C ALA A 147 11.00 -8.07 -2.76
N GLY A 148 10.94 -6.86 -3.31
CA GLY A 148 10.23 -6.56 -4.56
C GLY A 148 10.96 -7.04 -5.83
N VAL A 149 11.65 -8.18 -5.76
CA VAL A 149 12.44 -8.76 -6.85
C VAL A 149 12.30 -10.28 -6.90
N ASN A 150 12.52 -10.89 -8.07
CA ASN A 150 12.50 -12.35 -8.18
C ASN A 150 13.78 -12.95 -7.55
N HIS A 151 13.68 -13.50 -6.34
CA HIS A 151 14.83 -14.05 -5.62
C HIS A 151 14.41 -15.10 -4.58
N ARG A 152 15.29 -16.06 -4.29
CA ARG A 152 15.07 -17.14 -3.31
C ARG A 152 14.64 -16.66 -1.92
N VAL A 153 14.98 -15.43 -1.53
CA VAL A 153 14.57 -14.88 -0.21
C VAL A 153 13.06 -14.78 -0.07
N ASN A 154 12.35 -14.69 -1.19
CA ASN A 154 10.90 -14.66 -1.22
C ASN A 154 10.27 -16.04 -1.12
N GLU A 155 11.04 -17.14 -1.29
CA GLU A 155 10.48 -18.48 -1.16
C GLU A 155 9.87 -18.67 0.22
N ALA A 156 8.69 -19.29 0.24
CA ALA A 156 7.99 -19.62 1.45
C ALA A 156 7.37 -21.01 1.31
N LYS A 157 7.86 -21.94 2.13
CA LYS A 157 7.52 -23.37 2.12
C LYS A 157 6.94 -23.76 3.47
N LYS A 158 6.32 -24.94 3.56
CA LYS A 158 5.80 -25.50 4.83
C LYS A 158 4.92 -24.51 5.58
N LEU A 159 3.85 -24.07 4.93
CA LEU A 159 2.91 -23.11 5.50
C LEU A 159 2.13 -23.77 6.63
N VAL A 160 2.07 -23.07 7.77
CA VAL A 160 1.40 -23.53 8.98
C VAL A 160 0.40 -22.50 9.50
N ASP A 161 -0.64 -22.98 10.16
CA ASP A 161 -1.59 -22.14 10.89
C ASP A 161 -1.00 -21.62 12.21
N GLU A 162 -1.82 -20.93 13.00
CA GLU A 162 -1.43 -20.34 14.29
C GLU A 162 -0.97 -21.38 15.34
N TYR A 163 -1.34 -22.66 15.17
CA TYR A 163 -0.97 -23.77 16.05
C TYR A 163 0.22 -24.57 15.52
N GLY A 164 0.80 -24.15 14.39
CA GLY A 164 1.90 -24.86 13.75
C GLY A 164 1.47 -26.09 12.95
N ASN A 165 0.16 -26.31 12.77
CA ASN A 165 -0.34 -27.40 11.95
C ASN A 165 -0.24 -27.04 10.46
N PRO A 166 0.03 -28.01 9.57
CA PRO A 166 0.02 -27.76 8.14
C PRO A 166 -1.32 -27.19 7.69
N ASP A 167 -1.31 -26.03 7.02
CA ASP A 167 -2.52 -25.44 6.46
C ASP A 167 -2.95 -26.25 5.23
N ARG A 168 -3.82 -27.25 5.47
CA ARG A 168 -4.32 -28.16 4.43
C ARG A 168 -5.14 -27.43 3.37
N SER A 169 -5.86 -26.36 3.74
CA SER A 169 -6.64 -25.55 2.79
C SER A 169 -5.75 -24.84 1.77
N LEU A 170 -4.51 -24.54 2.17
CA LEU A 170 -3.49 -23.90 1.36
C LEU A 170 -2.69 -24.89 0.54
N MET A 171 -2.37 -26.06 1.10
CA MET A 171 -1.76 -27.18 0.36
C MET A 171 -2.61 -27.60 -0.84
N ASP A 172 -3.94 -27.65 -0.70
CA ASP A 172 -4.84 -28.00 -1.81
C ASP A 172 -4.92 -26.88 -2.86
N ARG A 173 -4.77 -25.61 -2.46
CA ARG A 173 -4.65 -24.48 -3.40
C ARG A 173 -3.33 -24.46 -4.14
N LEU A 174 -2.21 -24.73 -3.45
CA LEU A 174 -0.89 -24.83 -4.07
C LEU A 174 -0.83 -26.03 -5.03
N LYS A 175 -1.43 -27.17 -4.69
CA LYS A 175 -1.56 -28.33 -5.61
C LYS A 175 -2.34 -27.99 -6.88
N ASN A 176 -3.39 -27.18 -6.80
CA ASN A 176 -4.13 -26.71 -7.97
C ASN A 176 -3.36 -25.66 -8.81
N TYR A 177 -2.36 -24.99 -8.23
CA TYR A 177 -1.45 -24.08 -8.93
C TYR A 177 -0.15 -24.75 -9.42
N CYS A 178 0.19 -25.95 -8.94
CA CYS A 178 1.35 -26.76 -9.34
C CYS A 178 1.26 -27.36 -10.76
N VAL A 179 0.58 -26.66 -11.68
CA VAL A 179 0.74 -26.81 -13.13
C VAL A 179 1.06 -25.43 -13.71
N SER A 180 2.17 -24.83 -13.28
CA SER A 180 3.06 -23.99 -14.12
C SER A 180 4.20 -23.43 -13.26
N GLU A 181 5.42 -23.52 -13.77
CA GLU A 181 6.65 -22.93 -13.21
C GLU A 181 6.67 -21.38 -13.28
N ALA A 182 5.51 -20.71 -13.12
CA ALA A 182 5.32 -19.31 -13.52
C ALA A 182 4.71 -18.43 -12.43
N LEU A 183 5.30 -18.39 -11.23
CA LEU A 183 4.98 -17.37 -10.21
C LEU A 183 6.25 -16.57 -9.85
N PRO A 184 6.43 -15.36 -10.44
CA PRO A 184 7.72 -14.66 -10.51
C PRO A 184 8.09 -13.84 -9.26
N LEU A 185 7.34 -13.95 -8.17
CA LEU A 185 7.73 -13.46 -6.85
C LEU A 185 7.26 -14.44 -5.82
N GLY A 186 8.04 -14.69 -4.78
CA GLY A 186 7.60 -15.56 -3.69
C GLY A 186 6.42 -15.01 -2.85
N HIS A 187 5.90 -13.81 -3.17
CA HIS A 187 4.53 -13.43 -2.78
C HIS A 187 3.46 -14.37 -3.40
N GLY A 188 3.70 -14.85 -4.61
CA GLY A 188 2.94 -15.94 -5.24
C GLY A 188 3.04 -17.27 -4.48
N ALA A 189 4.10 -17.50 -3.70
CA ALA A 189 4.27 -18.74 -2.91
C ALA A 189 3.47 -18.73 -1.59
N VAL A 190 3.20 -17.54 -1.01
CA VAL A 190 2.34 -17.36 0.18
C VAL A 190 0.93 -16.88 -0.14
N LEU A 191 0.59 -16.71 -1.43
CA LEU A 191 -0.67 -16.09 -1.87
C LEU A 191 -0.88 -14.73 -1.16
N SER A 192 -2.11 -14.42 -0.78
CA SER A 192 -2.51 -13.20 -0.08
C SER A 192 -2.44 -13.28 1.46
N HIS A 193 -1.70 -14.24 2.04
CA HIS A 193 -1.63 -14.42 3.50
C HIS A 193 -1.02 -13.21 4.23
N PRO A 194 0.09 -12.62 3.74
CA PRO A 194 0.64 -11.41 4.33
C PRO A 194 -0.34 -10.24 4.40
N ASP A 195 -1.36 -10.22 3.53
CA ASP A 195 -2.31 -9.11 3.41
C ASP A 195 -3.61 -9.28 4.21
N LYS A 196 -3.84 -10.44 4.83
CA LYS A 196 -5.08 -10.72 5.60
C LYS A 196 -4.92 -10.25 7.05
N PRO A 197 -5.62 -9.19 7.49
CA PRO A 197 -5.34 -8.58 8.80
C PRO A 197 -5.59 -9.47 10.02
N TYR A 198 -6.44 -10.49 9.88
CA TYR A 198 -6.85 -11.37 10.97
C TYR A 198 -5.95 -12.61 11.15
N LEU A 199 -5.04 -12.85 10.21
CA LEU A 199 -4.37 -14.13 10.07
C LEU A 199 -3.13 -14.24 10.97
N ARG A 200 -3.04 -15.35 11.70
CA ARG A 200 -1.81 -15.82 12.33
C ARG A 200 -1.32 -17.07 11.59
N TRP A 201 -0.06 -17.06 11.18
CA TRP A 201 0.46 -18.06 10.26
C TRP A 201 1.99 -18.15 10.34
N GLY A 202 2.56 -19.19 9.74
CA GLY A 202 4.01 -19.33 9.64
C GLY A 202 4.46 -20.01 8.36
N TYR A 203 5.75 -19.90 8.06
CA TYR A 203 6.39 -20.49 6.89
C TYR A 203 7.89 -20.72 7.13
N THR A 204 8.50 -21.55 6.30
CA THR A 204 9.96 -21.66 6.18
C THR A 204 10.42 -20.83 4.98
N ASN A 205 11.28 -19.84 5.19
CA ASN A 205 11.76 -18.98 4.11
C ASN A 205 12.80 -19.70 3.23
N GLY A 206 13.25 -19.06 2.13
CA GLY A 206 14.29 -19.62 1.25
C GLY A 206 15.70 -19.74 1.86
N ARG A 207 15.89 -19.30 3.11
CA ARG A 207 17.11 -19.56 3.90
C ARG A 207 16.96 -20.74 4.87
N GLY A 208 15.79 -21.39 4.88
CA GLY A 208 15.49 -22.49 5.79
C GLY A 208 15.06 -22.03 7.19
N GLU A 209 14.86 -20.73 7.40
CA GLU A 209 14.46 -20.17 8.69
C GLU A 209 12.95 -20.29 8.87
N LYS A 210 12.50 -20.69 10.06
CA LYS A 210 11.09 -20.72 10.42
C LYS A 210 10.64 -19.33 10.84
N ILE A 211 9.63 -18.80 10.16
CA ILE A 211 9.05 -17.48 10.40
C ILE A 211 7.61 -17.67 10.89
N THR A 212 7.24 -16.90 11.91
CA THR A 212 5.87 -16.80 12.43
C THR A 212 5.39 -15.35 12.27
N ARG A 213 4.13 -15.17 11.89
CA ARG A 213 3.48 -13.89 11.65
C ARG A 213 2.19 -13.80 12.47
N ASP A 214 1.99 -12.65 13.10
CA ASP A 214 0.75 -12.27 13.76
C ASP A 214 0.26 -10.98 13.09
N ASN A 215 -0.48 -11.12 11.99
CA ASN A 215 -0.94 -9.97 11.22
C ASN A 215 -1.81 -9.02 12.08
N PRO A 216 -2.72 -9.48 12.97
CA PRO A 216 -3.46 -8.57 13.83
C PRO A 216 -2.56 -7.65 14.66
N LYS A 217 -1.50 -8.20 15.23
CA LYS A 217 -0.52 -7.43 16.01
C LYS A 217 0.29 -6.48 15.11
N ASP A 218 0.84 -7.01 14.02
CA ASP A 218 1.65 -6.24 13.07
C ASP A 218 0.86 -5.06 12.49
N PHE A 219 -0.41 -5.26 12.17
CA PHE A 219 -1.27 -4.28 11.51
C PHE A 219 -1.78 -3.23 12.51
N LEU A 220 -1.95 -3.58 13.78
CA LEU A 220 -2.22 -2.61 14.84
C LEU A 220 -1.01 -1.70 15.08
N GLU A 221 0.20 -2.25 15.05
CA GLU A 221 1.44 -1.46 15.12
C GLU A 221 1.58 -0.52 13.90
N ALA A 222 1.26 -1.02 12.70
CA ALA A 222 1.21 -0.19 11.50
C ALA A 222 0.22 0.99 11.67
N ALA A 223 -0.99 0.72 12.17
CA ALA A 223 -2.00 1.76 12.40
C ALA A 223 -1.53 2.81 13.43
N GLU A 224 -0.86 2.39 14.49
CA GLU A 224 -0.25 3.29 15.49
C GLU A 224 0.83 4.19 14.87
N CYS A 225 1.75 3.60 14.11
CA CYS A 225 2.81 4.35 13.43
C CYS A 225 2.24 5.30 12.36
N MET A 226 1.23 4.88 11.61
CA MET A 226 0.52 5.74 10.65
C MET A 226 -0.16 6.93 11.34
N CYS A 227 -0.79 6.72 12.50
CA CYS A 227 -1.40 7.80 13.27
C CYS A 227 -0.35 8.86 13.66
N LYS A 228 0.80 8.41 14.18
CA LYS A 228 1.91 9.31 14.53
C LYS A 228 2.46 10.05 13.31
N ALA A 229 2.64 9.36 12.19
CA ALA A 229 3.10 9.99 10.94
C ALA A 229 2.13 11.08 10.46
N MET A 230 0.82 10.80 10.53
CA MET A 230 -0.24 11.74 10.16
C MET A 230 -0.35 12.93 11.13
N GLN A 231 -0.20 12.72 12.44
CA GLN A 231 -0.14 13.80 13.43
C GLN A 231 1.07 14.72 13.18
N ARG A 232 2.25 14.13 12.89
CA ARG A 232 3.47 14.87 12.50
C ARG A 232 3.29 15.64 11.20
N TYR A 233 2.57 15.06 10.23
CA TYR A 233 2.22 15.74 8.98
C TYR A 233 1.38 17.01 9.23
N ILE A 234 0.38 16.93 10.12
CA ILE A 234 -0.44 18.09 10.49
C ILE A 234 0.44 19.18 11.10
N ILE A 235 1.32 18.82 12.05
CA ILE A 235 2.27 19.74 12.70
C ILE A 235 3.29 20.30 11.70
N GLY A 236 3.64 19.54 10.66
CA GLY A 236 4.69 19.90 9.70
C GLY A 236 6.11 19.64 10.22
N ASN A 237 6.25 18.78 11.23
CA ASN A 237 7.54 18.40 11.80
C ASN A 237 7.65 16.87 11.89
N PRO A 238 8.56 16.23 11.12
CA PRO A 238 8.71 14.77 11.12
C PRO A 238 9.23 14.21 12.46
N ASP A 239 9.88 15.04 13.27
CA ASP A 239 10.49 14.65 14.54
C ASP A 239 9.60 15.02 15.74
N ALA A 240 8.40 15.57 15.51
CA ALA A 240 7.51 15.95 16.60
C ALA A 240 7.13 14.74 17.47
N ASP A 241 7.12 14.96 18.78
CA ASP A 241 6.52 14.03 19.73
C ASP A 241 5.00 14.15 19.66
N VAL A 242 4.33 13.01 19.45
CA VAL A 242 2.90 12.95 19.14
C VAL A 242 2.27 11.73 19.80
N PRO A 243 1.00 11.84 20.25
CA PRO A 243 0.41 10.84 21.13
C PRO A 243 0.11 9.49 20.46
N GLY A 244 -0.02 9.43 19.13
CA GLY A 244 -0.47 8.22 18.43
C GLY A 244 -1.97 7.99 18.57
N LEU A 245 -2.40 6.72 18.52
CA LEU A 245 -3.82 6.37 18.63
C LEU A 245 -4.34 6.58 20.06
N PRO A 246 -5.55 7.16 20.23
CA PRO A 246 -6.24 7.13 21.51
C PRO A 246 -6.49 5.68 21.96
N LYS A 247 -6.29 5.40 23.25
CA LYS A 247 -6.30 4.02 23.76
C LYS A 247 -7.61 3.26 23.48
N SER A 248 -8.76 3.92 23.67
CA SER A 248 -10.08 3.32 23.39
C SER A 248 -10.27 2.94 21.93
N ASP A 249 -9.79 3.77 21.00
CA ASP A 249 -9.88 3.51 19.57
C ASP A 249 -8.87 2.45 19.14
N GLN A 250 -7.67 2.44 19.73
CA GLN A 250 -6.67 1.38 19.54
C GLN A 250 -7.25 0.00 19.91
N ASP A 251 -7.92 -0.11 21.05
CA ASP A 251 -8.56 -1.36 21.48
C ASP A 251 -9.70 -1.77 20.54
N THR A 252 -10.45 -0.79 20.01
CA THR A 252 -11.50 -1.01 19.02
C THR A 252 -10.93 -1.53 17.69
N ILE A 253 -9.85 -0.91 17.19
CA ILE A 253 -9.13 -1.34 15.99
C ILE A 253 -8.58 -2.75 16.18
N ALA A 254 -7.92 -3.01 17.32
CA ALA A 254 -7.37 -4.32 17.66
C ALA A 254 -8.44 -5.41 17.64
N SER A 255 -9.58 -5.16 18.29
CA SER A 255 -10.72 -6.08 18.30
C SER A 255 -11.25 -6.33 16.89
N MET A 256 -11.37 -5.30 16.05
CA MET A 256 -11.85 -5.46 14.68
C MET A 256 -10.87 -6.23 13.78
N LEU A 257 -9.56 -5.97 13.89
CA LEU A 257 -8.53 -6.72 13.15
C LEU A 257 -8.54 -8.21 13.51
N GLN A 258 -8.82 -8.56 14.77
CA GLN A 258 -8.88 -9.95 15.22
C GLN A 258 -10.19 -10.67 14.83
N ASN A 259 -11.32 -9.97 14.89
CA ASN A 259 -12.64 -10.60 14.81
C ASN A 259 -13.27 -10.52 13.41
N ILE A 260 -12.82 -9.62 12.54
CA ILE A 260 -13.30 -9.53 11.16
C ILE A 260 -12.47 -10.49 10.29
N THR A 261 -12.94 -11.74 10.19
CA THR A 261 -12.19 -12.86 9.60
C THR A 261 -12.69 -13.31 8.23
N ASP A 262 -13.60 -12.56 7.61
CA ASP A 262 -14.22 -12.96 6.34
C ASP A 262 -13.18 -13.13 5.23
N LYS A 263 -13.33 -14.19 4.43
CA LYS A 263 -12.38 -14.53 3.36
C LYS A 263 -12.24 -13.45 2.29
N LYS A 264 -13.31 -12.69 2.01
CA LYS A 264 -13.34 -11.65 0.98
C LYS A 264 -13.01 -10.29 1.61
N GLY A 265 -11.97 -9.63 1.12
CA GLY A 265 -11.57 -8.29 1.59
C GLY A 265 -12.68 -7.25 1.47
N SER A 266 -13.51 -7.32 0.42
CA SER A 266 -14.67 -6.42 0.26
C SER A 266 -15.72 -6.54 1.36
N VAL A 267 -15.95 -7.75 1.90
CA VAL A 267 -16.89 -7.96 3.02
C VAL A 267 -16.31 -7.38 4.31
N ARG A 268 -15.01 -7.62 4.56
CA ARG A 268 -14.32 -7.03 5.72
C ARG A 268 -14.34 -5.50 5.65
N HIS A 269 -14.09 -4.94 4.46
CA HIS A 269 -14.13 -3.49 4.23
C HIS A 269 -15.52 -2.91 4.49
N GLN A 270 -16.59 -3.55 4.03
CA GLN A 270 -17.96 -3.13 4.37
C GLN A 270 -18.22 -3.10 5.88
N LYS A 271 -17.70 -4.06 6.65
CA LYS A 271 -17.80 -4.06 8.13
C LYS A 271 -17.05 -2.89 8.76
N TRP A 272 -15.91 -2.48 8.20
CA TRP A 272 -15.23 -1.24 8.61
C TRP A 272 -16.06 0.00 8.30
N LEU A 273 -16.61 0.13 7.09
CA LEU A 273 -17.46 1.28 6.73
C LEU A 273 -18.73 1.34 7.59
N GLN A 274 -19.33 0.19 7.91
CA GLN A 274 -20.47 0.12 8.82
C GLN A 274 -20.10 0.59 10.22
N ALA A 275 -18.98 0.14 10.79
CA ALA A 275 -18.52 0.59 12.11
C ALA A 275 -18.27 2.10 12.16
N ILE A 276 -17.75 2.68 11.07
CA ILE A 276 -17.57 4.13 10.92
C ILE A 276 -18.93 4.85 10.89
N ALA A 277 -19.90 4.34 10.12
CA ALA A 277 -21.25 4.91 10.02
C ALA A 277 -22.04 4.83 11.33
N GLU A 278 -21.80 3.78 12.12
CA GLU A 278 -22.41 3.59 13.44
C GLU A 278 -21.76 4.46 14.53
N GLY A 279 -20.59 5.06 14.25
CA GLY A 279 -19.88 5.93 15.19
C GLY A 279 -19.13 5.15 16.26
N LYS A 280 -18.57 3.99 15.89
CA LYS A 280 -17.83 3.11 16.81
C LYS A 280 -16.51 3.72 17.32
N PHE A 281 -16.01 4.76 16.65
CA PHE A 281 -14.76 5.44 16.99
C PHE A 281 -15.02 6.82 17.62
N SER A 282 -14.07 7.34 18.38
CA SER A 282 -14.20 8.60 19.14
C SER A 282 -14.50 9.84 18.29
N PHE A 283 -14.18 9.81 16.98
CA PHE A 283 -14.48 10.91 16.07
C PHE A 283 -15.96 11.01 15.65
N GLY A 284 -16.81 10.06 16.08
CA GLY A 284 -18.25 10.06 15.80
C GLY A 284 -18.62 9.37 14.50
N LYS A 285 -19.87 9.61 14.05
CA LYS A 285 -20.47 8.97 12.87
C LYS A 285 -20.05 9.65 11.58
N GLU A 286 -19.70 8.86 10.58
CA GLU A 286 -19.31 9.37 9.26
C GLU A 286 -19.74 8.43 8.14
N TYR A 287 -19.95 8.98 6.94
CA TYR A 287 -20.22 8.19 5.75
C TYR A 287 -19.06 8.28 4.77
N VAL A 288 -18.37 7.15 4.57
CA VAL A 288 -17.18 7.06 3.72
C VAL A 288 -17.41 6.04 2.60
N THR A 289 -16.98 6.35 1.39
CA THR A 289 -17.16 5.51 0.21
C THR A 289 -15.87 5.36 -0.58
N TYR A 290 -15.78 4.27 -1.34
CA TYR A 290 -14.70 4.02 -2.28
C TYR A 290 -15.27 3.48 -3.58
N ILE A 291 -14.97 4.16 -4.69
CA ILE A 291 -15.40 3.75 -6.03
C ILE A 291 -14.17 3.75 -6.92
N PRO A 292 -13.52 2.59 -7.16
CA PRO A 292 -12.24 2.54 -7.86
C PRO A 292 -12.35 2.98 -9.33
N LYS A 293 -13.44 2.60 -10.01
CA LYS A 293 -13.68 2.80 -11.45
C LYS A 293 -15.19 2.87 -11.74
N GLY A 294 -15.56 3.27 -12.96
CA GLY A 294 -16.95 3.40 -13.39
C GLY A 294 -17.59 4.71 -12.93
N LYS A 295 -18.92 4.81 -13.07
CA LYS A 295 -19.69 6.00 -12.71
C LYS A 295 -19.37 6.49 -11.29
N ASN A 296 -19.16 7.80 -11.16
CA ASN A 296 -18.79 8.49 -9.92
C ASN A 296 -17.39 8.17 -9.36
N SER A 297 -16.57 7.34 -10.03
CA SER A 297 -15.14 7.23 -9.67
C SER A 297 -14.40 8.53 -9.94
N TRP A 298 -13.24 8.75 -9.31
CA TRP A 298 -12.41 9.92 -9.60
C TRP A 298 -12.02 10.01 -11.08
N LYS A 299 -11.76 8.88 -11.74
CA LYS A 299 -11.49 8.84 -13.19
C LYS A 299 -12.70 9.34 -13.99
N TYR A 300 -13.90 8.85 -13.67
CA TYR A 300 -15.13 9.29 -14.32
C TYR A 300 -15.37 10.78 -14.13
N LEU A 301 -15.17 11.30 -12.91
CA LEU A 301 -15.34 12.73 -12.63
C LEU A 301 -14.30 13.60 -13.37
N ALA A 302 -13.11 13.07 -13.63
CA ALA A 302 -12.04 13.78 -14.32
C ALA A 302 -12.15 13.72 -15.86
N LEU A 303 -12.64 12.61 -16.43
CA LEU A 303 -12.57 12.32 -17.87
C LEU A 303 -13.92 12.03 -18.53
N GLY A 304 -14.99 11.88 -17.76
CA GLY A 304 -16.33 11.55 -18.26
C GLY A 304 -16.50 10.11 -18.76
N THR A 305 -15.56 9.20 -18.45
CA THR A 305 -15.57 7.81 -18.94
C THR A 305 -15.85 6.78 -17.85
N GLU A 306 -16.66 5.78 -18.17
CA GLU A 306 -16.89 4.59 -17.33
C GLU A 306 -15.98 3.42 -17.73
N GLU A 307 -15.19 3.57 -18.80
CA GLU A 307 -14.35 2.51 -19.35
C GLU A 307 -13.24 2.09 -18.38
N TYR A 308 -13.09 0.77 -18.25
CA TYR A 308 -12.11 0.16 -17.35
C TYR A 308 -10.66 0.26 -17.87
N VAL A 309 -10.49 0.28 -19.18
CA VAL A 309 -9.20 0.33 -19.87
C VAL A 309 -9.29 1.44 -20.92
N ASP A 310 -8.31 2.34 -20.90
CA ASP A 310 -8.20 3.39 -21.91
C ASP A 310 -7.64 2.79 -23.20
N ARG A 311 -8.21 3.14 -24.35
CA ARG A 311 -7.68 2.74 -25.67
C ARG A 311 -6.70 3.82 -26.16
N ASP A 312 -5.62 3.43 -26.82
CA ASP A 312 -4.52 4.35 -27.19
C ASP A 312 -4.93 5.55 -28.05
N ASN A 313 -6.08 5.48 -28.73
CA ASN A 313 -6.60 6.52 -29.62
C ASN A 313 -7.79 7.30 -29.02
N GLU A 314 -8.10 7.13 -27.73
CA GLU A 314 -9.18 7.88 -27.08
C GLU A 314 -8.81 9.36 -26.90
N ILE A 315 -9.76 10.23 -27.24
CA ILE A 315 -9.70 11.68 -27.04
C ILE A 315 -10.84 12.05 -26.10
N PHE A 316 -10.51 12.65 -24.97
CA PHE A 316 -11.47 13.07 -23.94
C PHE A 316 -11.79 14.56 -24.06
N SER A 317 -12.97 14.98 -23.59
CA SER A 317 -13.28 16.41 -23.51
C SER A 317 -12.50 17.08 -22.39
N TYR A 318 -11.85 18.20 -22.69
CA TYR A 318 -11.15 18.97 -21.67
C TYR A 318 -12.13 19.81 -20.84
N HIS A 319 -12.01 19.71 -19.52
CA HIS A 319 -12.64 20.63 -18.58
C HIS A 319 -11.57 21.29 -17.71
N THR A 320 -11.70 22.58 -17.43
CA THR A 320 -10.73 23.33 -16.60
C THR A 320 -10.59 22.76 -15.18
N THR A 321 -11.63 22.09 -14.68
CA THR A 321 -11.63 21.36 -13.40
C THR A 321 -10.72 20.13 -13.40
N PHE A 322 -10.30 19.62 -14.56
CA PHE A 322 -9.40 18.46 -14.66
C PHE A 322 -8.11 18.63 -13.86
N LEU A 323 -7.50 19.83 -13.92
CA LEU A 323 -6.22 20.11 -13.25
C LEU A 323 -6.30 20.07 -11.72
N ALA A 324 -7.51 20.27 -11.18
CA ALA A 324 -7.81 20.19 -9.75
C ALA A 324 -8.53 18.89 -9.35
N SER A 325 -8.76 17.97 -10.31
CA SER A 325 -9.44 16.71 -10.03
C SER A 325 -8.57 15.79 -9.19
N ASP A 326 -9.19 15.06 -8.26
CA ASP A 326 -8.48 14.10 -7.41
C ASP A 326 -7.73 13.03 -8.21
N TRP A 327 -8.29 12.60 -9.35
CA TRP A 327 -7.64 11.63 -10.22
C TRP A 327 -6.31 12.14 -10.79
N LYS A 328 -6.30 13.38 -11.30
CA LYS A 328 -5.10 14.01 -11.82
C LYS A 328 -4.08 14.23 -10.70
N LEU A 329 -4.52 14.78 -9.57
CA LEU A 329 -3.64 15.05 -8.41
C LEU A 329 -3.05 13.78 -7.82
N PHE A 330 -3.80 12.67 -7.78
CA PHE A 330 -3.27 11.36 -7.41
C PHE A 330 -2.15 10.92 -8.35
N HIS A 331 -2.34 11.00 -9.67
CA HIS A 331 -1.32 10.57 -10.64
C HIS A 331 -0.07 11.46 -10.62
N ASP A 332 -0.21 12.76 -10.36
CA ASP A 332 0.93 13.64 -10.12
C ASP A 332 1.68 13.24 -8.85
N ALA A 333 0.97 13.01 -7.74
CA ALA A 333 1.56 12.54 -6.50
C ALA A 333 2.25 11.18 -6.66
N LEU A 334 1.68 10.28 -7.46
CA LEU A 334 2.24 8.95 -7.73
C LEU A 334 3.58 9.04 -8.46
N LYS A 335 3.69 9.92 -9.45
CA LYS A 335 4.94 10.20 -10.15
C LYS A 335 5.98 10.84 -9.24
N ALA A 336 5.57 11.83 -8.43
CA ALA A 336 6.46 12.47 -7.47
C ALA A 336 6.99 11.45 -6.43
N HIS A 337 6.13 10.54 -5.97
CA HIS A 337 6.50 9.44 -5.06
C HIS A 337 7.51 8.51 -5.70
N HIS A 338 7.18 7.97 -6.87
CA HIS A 338 8.06 7.08 -7.61
C HIS A 338 9.43 7.72 -7.84
N PHE A 339 9.46 8.95 -8.33
CA PHE A 339 10.70 9.65 -8.62
C PHE A 339 11.57 9.79 -7.36
N TYR A 340 11.00 10.28 -6.26
CA TYR A 340 11.72 10.44 -5.00
C TYR A 340 12.27 9.10 -4.50
N ILE A 341 11.46 8.03 -4.45
CA ILE A 341 11.92 6.74 -3.94
C ILE A 341 13.11 6.21 -4.76
N ILE A 342 12.96 6.19 -6.09
CA ILE A 342 13.94 5.54 -6.98
C ILE A 342 15.20 6.37 -7.16
N HIS A 343 15.08 7.69 -7.31
CA HIS A 343 16.19 8.55 -7.72
C HIS A 343 16.82 9.35 -6.58
N GLU A 344 16.14 9.49 -5.43
CA GLU A 344 16.66 10.30 -4.32
C GLU A 344 16.82 9.48 -3.03
N LEU A 345 15.78 8.75 -2.59
CA LEU A 345 15.81 8.05 -1.31
C LEU A 345 16.71 6.82 -1.34
N LEU A 346 16.41 5.85 -2.20
CA LEU A 346 17.12 4.57 -2.23
C LEU A 346 18.62 4.72 -2.55
N PRO A 347 19.05 5.64 -3.44
CA PRO A 347 20.46 5.90 -3.67
C PRO A 347 21.22 6.35 -2.42
N ARG A 348 20.57 7.05 -1.47
CA ARG A 348 21.21 7.42 -0.17
C ARG A 348 21.57 6.20 0.69
N TYR A 349 20.99 5.04 0.42
CA TYR A 349 21.24 3.77 1.10
C TYR A 349 22.11 2.81 0.25
N ASP A 350 22.71 3.32 -0.83
CA ASP A 350 23.40 2.56 -1.88
C ASP A 350 22.52 1.45 -2.48
N ILE A 351 21.24 1.77 -2.68
CA ILE A 351 20.28 0.89 -3.36
C ILE A 351 19.95 1.52 -4.72
N CYS A 352 20.42 0.89 -5.80
CA CYS A 352 20.12 1.30 -7.17
C CYS A 352 19.18 0.27 -7.83
N VAL A 353 17.98 0.71 -8.18
CA VAL A 353 16.90 -0.11 -8.75
C VAL A 353 16.20 0.59 -9.94
N ALA A 354 16.87 1.61 -10.51
CA ALA A 354 16.36 2.48 -11.57
C ALA A 354 16.40 1.83 -12.97
#